data_AF-A0A3D0P2W7-F1
#
_entry.id   AF-A0A3D0P2W7-F1
#
_cell.length_a   1.000
_cell.length_b   1.000
_cell.length_c   1.000
_cell.angle_alpha   90.00
_cell.angle_beta   90.00
_cell.angle_gamma   90.00
#
_symmetry.space_group_name_H-M   'P 1'
#
loop_
_entity.id
_entity.type
_entity.pdbx_description
1 polymer ?
#
loop_
_entity_poly.entity_id
_entity_poly.type
_entity_poly.pdbx_seq_one_letter_code
_entity_poly.pdbx_strand_id
1 'polypeptide(L)'
;MTKTDDEMKTFTHDVAYTRATRQAGQAYRLLHQESERGCVLVAGAMLDEVLGALLRAYFIRDDQLSKELLQLPNAACATFSSRIRLCRALELI
;
A
#
# COMPACT_ATOMS: atom_id res chain seq x y z
N MET A 1 -26.56 15.12 -15.77
CA MET A 1 -25.75 15.28 -14.55
C MET A 1 -24.29 15.01 -14.90
N THR A 2 -23.67 15.89 -15.71
CA THR A 2 -22.97 15.40 -16.92
C THR A 2 -21.68 16.14 -17.36
N LYS A 3 -21.00 16.92 -16.51
CA LYS A 3 -19.67 17.47 -16.90
C LYS A 3 -18.71 17.61 -15.71
N THR A 4 -19.21 18.04 -14.56
CA THR A 4 -18.41 18.29 -13.36
C THR A 4 -17.88 17.01 -12.69
N ASP A 5 -18.64 15.90 -12.72
CA ASP A 5 -18.19 14.61 -12.15
C ASP A 5 -17.10 13.93 -12.98
N ASP A 6 -17.05 14.19 -14.28
CA ASP A 6 -16.07 13.61 -15.21
C ASP A 6 -14.73 14.37 -15.16
N GLU A 7 -14.80 15.71 -15.08
CA GLU A 7 -13.64 16.57 -14.83
C GLU A 7 -13.01 16.27 -13.45
N MET A 8 -13.84 16.01 -12.44
CA MET A 8 -13.39 15.68 -11.08
C MET A 8 -12.77 14.28 -11.00
N LYS A 9 -13.30 13.28 -11.72
CA LYS A 9 -12.66 11.95 -11.85
C LYS A 9 -11.32 12.02 -12.59
N THR A 10 -11.25 12.79 -13.66
CA THR A 10 -10.03 12.97 -14.47
C THR A 10 -8.94 13.67 -13.64
N PHE A 11 -9.29 14.72 -12.90
CA PHE A 11 -8.38 15.40 -11.99
C PHE A 11 -7.88 14.49 -10.85
N THR A 12 -8.76 13.68 -10.28
CA THR A 12 -8.39 12.75 -9.20
C THR A 12 -7.44 11.66 -9.71
N HIS A 13 -7.65 11.16 -10.93
CA HIS A 13 -6.77 10.19 -11.57
C HIS A 13 -5.37 10.78 -11.83
N ASP A 14 -5.30 12.04 -12.28
CA ASP A 14 -4.04 12.72 -12.59
C ASP A 14 -3.20 12.99 -11.32
N VAL A 15 -3.86 13.37 -10.22
CA VAL A 15 -3.23 13.54 -8.90
C VAL A 15 -2.73 12.20 -8.34
N ALA A 16 -3.53 11.13 -8.46
CA ALA A 16 -3.15 9.79 -8.00
C ALA A 16 -1.94 9.26 -8.78
N TYR A 17 -1.94 9.41 -10.11
CA TYR A 17 -0.84 9.01 -10.97
C TYR A 17 0.46 9.77 -10.66
N THR A 18 0.35 11.09 -10.45
CA THR A 18 1.49 11.93 -10.05
C THR A 18 2.08 11.52 -8.70
N ARG A 19 1.23 11.12 -7.74
CA ARG A 19 1.68 10.63 -6.44
C ARG A 19 2.42 9.29 -6.57
N ALA A 20 1.85 8.35 -7.33
CA ALA A 20 2.44 7.03 -7.53
C ALA A 20 3.83 7.11 -8.20
N THR A 21 3.98 7.93 -9.23
CA THR A 21 5.26 8.13 -9.93
C THR A 21 6.32 8.78 -9.03
N ARG A 22 5.94 9.77 -8.22
CA ARG A 22 6.85 10.38 -7.22
C ARG A 22 7.31 9.37 -6.18
N GLN A 23 6.40 8.54 -5.68
CA GLN A 23 6.68 7.54 -4.66
C GLN A 23 7.61 6.45 -5.21
N ALA A 24 7.38 6.00 -6.45
CA ALA A 24 8.27 5.08 -7.15
C ALA A 24 9.67 5.68 -7.40
N GLY A 25 9.76 6.97 -7.78
CA GLY A 25 11.04 7.64 -7.95
C GLY A 25 11.83 7.81 -6.64
N GLN A 26 11.13 8.03 -5.52
CA GLN A 26 11.75 8.03 -4.19
C GLN A 26 12.23 6.63 -3.79
N ALA A 27 11.41 5.61 -4.01
CA ALA A 27 11.76 4.20 -3.78
C ALA A 27 13.04 3.82 -4.54
N TYR A 28 13.10 4.14 -5.83
CA TYR A 28 14.27 3.85 -6.67
C TYR A 28 15.54 4.49 -6.10
N ARG A 29 15.50 5.78 -5.74
CA ARG A 29 16.66 6.46 -5.17
C ARG A 29 17.12 5.83 -3.85
N LEU A 30 16.18 5.49 -2.98
CA LEU A 30 16.47 4.86 -1.70
C LEU A 30 17.12 3.49 -1.91
N LEU A 31 16.51 2.63 -2.73
CA LEU A 31 17.05 1.30 -3.03
C LEU A 31 18.42 1.35 -3.73
N HIS A 32 18.65 2.35 -4.58
CA HIS A 32 19.92 2.50 -5.30
C HIS A 32 21.08 2.99 -4.41
N GLN A 33 20.77 3.63 -3.27
CA GLN A 33 21.78 4.10 -2.32
C GLN A 33 22.18 3.02 -1.29
N GLU A 34 21.41 1.93 -1.21
CA GLU A 34 21.63 0.85 -0.27
C GLU A 34 22.65 -0.19 -0.76
N SER A 35 23.26 -0.89 0.20
CA SER A 35 23.99 -2.13 -0.09
C SER A 35 23.04 -3.23 -0.60
N GLU A 36 23.55 -4.30 -1.21
CA GLU A 36 22.71 -5.43 -1.66
C GLU A 36 21.80 -5.97 -0.55
N ARG A 37 22.35 -6.13 0.67
CA ARG A 37 21.58 -6.57 1.84
C ARG A 37 20.58 -5.51 2.30
N GLY A 38 20.99 -4.24 2.32
CA GLY A 38 20.12 -3.12 2.68
C GLY A 38 18.94 -2.98 1.72
N CYS A 39 19.19 -3.15 0.42
CA CYS A 39 18.18 -3.07 -0.63
C CYS A 39 17.05 -4.09 -0.41
N VAL A 40 17.39 -5.35 -0.08
CA VAL A 40 16.38 -6.38 0.21
C VAL A 40 15.56 -6.05 1.46
N LEU A 41 16.19 -5.55 2.53
CA LEU A 41 15.51 -5.18 3.76
C LEU A 41 14.56 -4.00 3.55
N VAL A 42 15.04 -2.96 2.87
CA VAL A 42 14.25 -1.76 2.57
C VAL A 42 13.11 -2.11 1.62
N ALA A 43 13.37 -2.85 0.53
CA ALA A 43 12.33 -3.29 -0.39
C ALA A 43 11.25 -4.13 0.34
N GLY A 44 11.65 -5.04 1.22
CA GLY A 44 10.73 -5.83 2.04
C GLY A 44 9.83 -4.96 2.93
N ALA A 45 10.42 -3.98 3.62
CA ALA A 45 9.66 -3.05 4.46
C ALA A 45 8.68 -2.18 3.63
N MET A 46 9.12 -1.70 2.46
CA MET A 46 8.26 -0.93 1.56
C MET A 46 7.07 -1.76 1.05
N LEU A 47 7.32 -3.01 0.67
CA LEU A 47 6.24 -3.91 0.24
C LEU A 47 5.27 -4.21 1.40
N ASP A 48 5.77 -4.41 2.61
CA ASP A 48 4.92 -4.64 3.79
C ASP A 48 4.00 -3.45 4.09
N GLU A 49 4.51 -2.23 3.94
CA GLU A 49 3.72 -1.00 4.09
C GLU A 49 2.62 -0.90 3.03
N VAL A 50 2.95 -1.17 1.76
CA VAL A 50 1.99 -1.14 0.65
C VAL A 50 0.90 -2.19 0.81
N LEU A 51 1.24 -3.41 1.22
CA LEU A 51 0.26 -4.46 1.50
C LEU A 51 -0.66 -4.07 2.66
N GLY A 52 -0.11 -3.49 3.72
CA GLY A 52 -0.91 -2.97 4.83
C GLY A 52 -1.86 -1.85 4.39
N ALA A 53 -1.39 -0.93 3.54
CA ALA A 53 -2.22 0.12 2.97
C ALA A 53 -3.33 -0.43 2.07
N LEU A 54 -3.04 -1.46 1.26
CA LEU A 54 -4.00 -2.12 0.38
C LEU A 54 -5.12 -2.81 1.17
N LEU A 55 -4.77 -3.56 2.22
CA LEU A 55 -5.75 -4.19 3.10
C LEU A 55 -6.59 -3.14 3.84
N ARG A 56 -5.96 -2.09 4.39
CA ARG A 56 -6.70 -0.99 5.01
C ARG A 56 -7.68 -0.35 4.05
N ALA A 57 -7.26 -0.08 2.81
CA ALA A 57 -8.09 0.53 1.78
C ALA A 57 -9.33 -0.32 1.44
N TYR A 58 -9.17 -1.64 1.44
CA TYR A 58 -10.28 -2.58 1.24
C TYR A 58 -11.25 -2.61 2.44
N PHE A 59 -10.75 -2.48 3.67
CA PHE A 59 -11.53 -2.57 4.91
C PHE A 59 -12.07 -1.24 5.48
N ILE A 60 -11.91 -0.08 4.81
CA ILE A 60 -12.21 1.30 5.30
C ILE A 60 -13.56 1.50 6.03
N ARG A 61 -14.49 0.56 5.91
CA ARG A 61 -15.78 0.59 6.61
C ARG A 61 -15.66 0.39 8.13
N ASP A 62 -14.58 -0.22 8.63
CA ASP A 62 -14.37 -0.46 10.06
C ASP A 62 -12.89 -0.24 10.47
N ASP A 63 -12.59 0.96 10.99
CA ASP A 63 -11.24 1.35 11.41
C ASP A 63 -10.75 0.58 12.64
N GLN A 64 -11.65 0.16 13.52
CA GLN A 64 -11.30 -0.59 14.73
C GLN A 64 -10.88 -2.02 14.36
N LEU A 65 -11.70 -2.69 13.55
CA LEU A 65 -11.40 -4.03 13.04
C LEU A 65 -10.09 -4.03 12.22
N SER A 66 -9.87 -2.99 11.41
CA SER A 66 -8.64 -2.82 10.65
C SER A 66 -7.39 -2.75 11.54
N LYS A 67 -7.46 -2.03 12.68
CA LYS A 67 -6.36 -1.98 13.66
C LYS A 67 -6.14 -3.33 14.33
N GLU A 68 -7.21 -3.98 14.77
CA GLU A 68 -7.16 -5.28 15.43
C GLU A 68 -6.60 -6.39 14.53
N LEU A 69 -6.86 -6.33 13.22
CA LEU A 69 -6.39 -7.31 12.24
C LEU A 69 -5.00 -7.02 11.69
N LEU A 70 -4.61 -5.75 11.52
CA LEU A 70 -3.39 -5.39 10.78
C LEU A 70 -2.27 -4.80 11.65
N GLN A 71 -2.57 -4.17 12.80
CA GLN A 71 -1.62 -3.26 13.48
C GLN A 71 -1.18 -3.74 14.85
N LEU A 72 -2.00 -4.51 15.57
CA LEU A 72 -1.64 -4.98 16.90
C LEU A 72 -0.51 -6.03 16.83
N PRO A 73 0.39 -6.10 17.83
CA PRO A 73 1.54 -7.02 17.82
C PRO A 73 1.20 -8.52 17.66
N ASN A 74 -0.04 -8.91 17.98
CA ASN A 74 -0.54 -10.29 17.86
C ASN A 74 -1.72 -10.38 16.86
N ALA A 75 -1.87 -9.38 16.00
CA ALA A 75 -2.94 -9.37 15.02
C ALA A 75 -2.74 -10.48 13.97
N ALA A 76 -3.85 -11.01 13.45
CA ALA A 76 -3.81 -12.11 12.47
C ALA A 76 -2.98 -11.77 11.21
N CYS A 77 -2.90 -10.48 10.85
CA CYS A 77 -2.14 -9.97 9.71
C CYS A 77 -1.03 -8.99 10.13
N ALA A 78 -0.43 -9.19 11.31
CA ALA A 78 0.68 -8.37 11.80
C ALA A 78 2.00 -8.59 11.04
N THR A 79 2.17 -9.72 10.36
CA THR A 79 3.43 -10.10 9.70
C THR A 79 3.37 -9.89 8.19
N PHE A 80 4.52 -9.64 7.57
CA PHE A 80 4.63 -9.51 6.12
C PHE A 80 4.05 -10.70 5.36
N SER A 81 4.35 -11.93 5.80
CA SER A 81 3.86 -13.15 5.15
C SER A 81 2.34 -13.35 5.29
N SER A 82 1.75 -12.99 6.43
CA SER A 82 0.30 -13.07 6.63
C SER A 82 -0.44 -12.06 5.75
N ARG A 83 0.11 -10.85 5.59
CA ARG A 83 -0.44 -9.84 4.66
C ARG A 83 -0.40 -10.30 3.20
N ILE A 84 0.71 -10.87 2.74
CA ILE A 84 0.79 -11.45 1.38
C ILE A 84 -0.29 -12.51 1.18
N ARG A 85 -0.40 -13.46 2.13
CA ARG A 85 -1.37 -14.55 2.05
C ARG A 85 -2.81 -14.03 2.00
N LEU A 86 -3.14 -13.04 2.84
CA LEU A 86 -4.48 -12.46 2.85
C LEU A 86 -4.76 -11.70 1.56
N CYS A 87 -3.84 -10.86 1.09
CA CYS A 87 -4.01 -10.14 -0.18
C CYS A 87 -4.22 -11.11 -1.36
N ARG A 88 -3.47 -12.22 -1.39
CA ARG A 88 -3.65 -13.29 -2.40
C ARG A 88 -5.00 -14.00 -2.27
N ALA A 89 -5.43 -14.30 -1.05
CA ALA A 89 -6.72 -14.94 -0.79
C ALA A 89 -7.91 -14.05 -1.18
N LEU A 90 -7.72 -12.73 -1.13
CA LEU A 90 -8.71 -11.73 -1.53
C LEU A 90 -8.55 -11.28 -3.00
N GLU A 91 -7.65 -11.91 -3.77
CA GLU A 91 -7.34 -11.56 -5.17
C GLU A 91 -6.96 -10.08 -5.39
N LEU A 92 -6.35 -9.44 -4.38
CA LEU A 92 -5.87 -8.07 -4.47
C LEU A 92 -4.50 -7.95 -5.16
N ILE A 93 -3.78 -9.08 -5.23
CA ILE A 93 -2.50 -9.28 -5.94
C ILE A 93 -2.45 -10.69 -6.51
#